data_AF-A0A7J5EI48-F1
#
_entry.id   AF-A0A7J5EI48-F1
#
_cell.length_a   1.000
_cell.length_b   1.000
_cell.length_c   1.000
_cell.angle_alpha   90.00
_cell.angle_beta   90.00
_cell.angle_gamma   90.00
#
_symmetry.space_group_name_H-M   'P 1'
#
loop_
_entity.id
_entity.type
_entity.pdbx_description
1 polymer ?
#
loop_
_entity_poly.entity_id
_entity_poly.type
_entity_poly.pdbx_seq_one_letter_code
_entity_poly.pdbx_strand_id
1 'polypeptide(L)'
;MSSRLALTLAVSFAALGACQSGGARPSGGGAAMRRDLDKICNAKQRSGADQDSSGQGTYMMAQWLNANVTSEEGRAFLVDFARLGQDKAARRKMLEDAAAKHGLSSCPLVDDWR
;
A
#
# COMPACT_ATOMS: atom_id res chain seq x y z
N MET A 1 -1.32 -52.67 -58.12
CA MET A 1 -0.75 -52.16 -56.86
C MET A 1 -0.70 -50.64 -56.95
N SER A 2 -1.56 -50.00 -56.15
CA SER A 2 -1.91 -48.58 -56.10
C SER A 2 -0.67 -47.67 -55.97
N SER A 3 -0.45 -46.74 -56.88
CA SER A 3 -0.94 -45.34 -56.96
C SER A 3 -0.44 -44.40 -55.84
N ARG A 4 0.18 -43.32 -56.32
CA ARG A 4 1.07 -42.33 -55.68
C ARG A 4 0.35 -41.27 -54.85
N LEU A 5 1.12 -40.70 -53.91
CA LEU A 5 1.16 -39.30 -53.44
C LEU A 5 -0.16 -38.50 -53.34
N ALA A 6 -0.50 -38.06 -52.12
CA ALA A 6 -1.13 -36.76 -51.90
C ALA A 6 -0.68 -36.16 -50.58
N LEU A 7 0.14 -35.12 -50.72
CA LEU A 7 0.57 -34.12 -49.76
C LEU A 7 -0.64 -33.20 -49.46
N THR A 8 -0.96 -32.92 -48.20
CA THR A 8 -1.80 -31.78 -47.77
C THR A 8 -1.69 -31.63 -46.24
N LEU A 9 -0.89 -30.70 -45.72
CA LEU A 9 -1.15 -29.26 -45.48
C LEU A 9 -1.96 -28.95 -44.22
N ALA A 10 -1.38 -28.03 -43.44
CA ALA A 10 -1.99 -27.15 -42.42
C ALA A 10 -2.25 -27.75 -41.02
N VAL A 11 -1.19 -27.84 -40.21
CA VAL A 11 -1.34 -27.71 -38.74
C VAL A 11 -1.43 -26.21 -38.43
N SER A 12 -2.65 -25.75 -38.15
CA SER A 12 -2.96 -24.38 -37.79
C SER A 12 -2.33 -24.02 -36.44
N PHE A 13 -1.42 -23.03 -36.47
CA PHE A 13 -1.01 -22.27 -35.30
C PHE A 13 -2.23 -21.52 -34.72
N ALA A 14 -2.80 -22.01 -33.63
CA ALA A 14 -3.67 -21.21 -32.77
C ALA A 14 -2.84 -20.67 -31.60
N ALA A 15 -2.16 -19.55 -31.86
CA ALA A 15 -1.67 -18.69 -30.80
C ALA A 15 -2.87 -18.10 -30.06
N LEU A 16 -3.29 -18.74 -28.96
CA LEU A 16 -4.16 -18.09 -27.97
C LEU A 16 -3.30 -17.16 -27.11
N GLY A 17 -2.79 -16.11 -27.75
CA GLY A 17 -2.51 -14.85 -27.10
C GLY A 17 -3.84 -14.16 -26.81
N ALA A 18 -4.47 -14.51 -25.70
CA ALA A 18 -5.54 -13.72 -25.11
C ALA A 18 -4.97 -13.02 -23.88
N CYS A 19 -4.73 -11.72 -24.05
CA CYS A 19 -4.42 -10.76 -23.01
C CYS A 19 -5.40 -10.92 -21.83
N GLN A 20 -4.92 -11.41 -20.68
CA GLN A 20 -5.52 -11.05 -19.39
C GLN A 20 -4.70 -9.89 -18.80
N SER A 21 -4.75 -8.77 -19.50
CA SER A 21 -4.52 -7.46 -18.91
C SER A 21 -5.65 -7.21 -17.92
N GLY A 22 -5.33 -6.99 -16.66
CA GLY A 22 -6.24 -6.30 -15.75
C GLY A 22 -7.37 -7.15 -15.17
N GLY A 23 -7.09 -8.36 -14.71
CA GLY A 23 -7.85 -8.93 -13.61
C GLY A 23 -7.54 -8.11 -12.34
N ALA A 24 -8.20 -6.98 -12.17
CA ALA A 24 -8.23 -6.24 -10.91
C ALA A 24 -8.65 -7.23 -9.82
N ARG A 25 -7.67 -7.74 -9.06
CA ARG A 25 -7.94 -8.57 -7.89
C ARG A 25 -8.91 -7.78 -7.01
N PRO A 26 -10.06 -8.35 -6.62
CA PRO A 26 -10.98 -7.66 -5.74
C PRO A 26 -10.30 -7.44 -4.38
N SER A 27 -9.98 -6.17 -4.11
CA SER A 27 -10.38 -5.40 -2.92
C SER A 27 -9.96 -5.87 -1.52
N GLY A 28 -9.17 -6.95 -1.37
CA GLY A 28 -8.66 -7.37 -0.06
C GLY A 28 -7.61 -6.41 0.52
N GLY A 29 -6.75 -5.86 -0.34
CA GLY A 29 -5.68 -4.92 0.04
C GLY A 29 -6.22 -3.59 0.58
N GLY A 30 -7.23 -3.01 -0.08
CA GLY A 30 -7.77 -1.70 0.30
C GLY A 30 -8.37 -1.66 1.71
N ALA A 31 -8.99 -2.77 2.17
CA ALA A 31 -9.50 -2.87 3.53
C ALA A 31 -8.38 -3.04 4.56
N ALA A 32 -7.30 -3.78 4.22
CA ALA A 32 -6.13 -3.92 5.08
C ALA A 32 -5.36 -2.60 5.20
N MET A 33 -5.14 -1.91 4.07
CA MET A 33 -4.50 -0.60 4.04
C MET A 33 -5.31 0.44 4.79
N ARG A 34 -6.64 0.47 4.64
CA ARG A 34 -7.49 1.39 5.42
C ARG A 34 -7.31 1.19 6.93
N ARG A 35 -7.26 -0.07 7.41
CA ARG A 35 -7.02 -0.37 8.83
C ARG A 35 -5.63 0.04 9.28
N ASP A 36 -4.62 -0.20 8.45
CA ASP A 36 -3.25 0.21 8.77
C ASP A 36 -3.09 1.73 8.74
N LEU A 37 -3.79 2.42 7.85
CA LEU A 37 -3.79 3.88 7.80
C LEU A 37 -4.51 4.50 9.00
N ASP A 38 -5.59 3.89 9.51
CA ASP A 38 -6.18 4.28 10.79
C ASP A 38 -5.15 4.20 11.94
N LYS A 39 -4.38 3.11 11.97
CA LYS A 39 -3.29 2.94 12.95
C LYS A 39 -2.21 4.01 12.77
N ILE A 40 -1.80 4.29 11.54
CA ILE A 40 -0.80 5.32 11.22
C ILE A 40 -1.28 6.69 11.68
N CYS A 41 -2.48 7.08 11.31
CA CYS A 41 -3.07 8.37 11.65
C CYS A 41 -3.24 8.60 13.16
N ASN A 42 -3.40 7.51 13.93
CA ASN A 42 -3.57 7.55 15.39
C ASN A 42 -2.33 7.04 16.14
N ALA A 43 -1.18 6.91 15.48
CA ALA A 43 -0.02 6.22 16.03
C ALA A 43 0.52 6.89 17.29
N LYS A 44 0.50 8.24 17.36
CA LYS A 44 0.96 9.00 18.52
C LYS A 44 0.22 8.63 19.81
N GLN A 45 -1.12 8.60 19.74
CA GLN A 45 -1.95 8.21 20.88
C GLN A 45 -1.83 6.71 21.17
N ARG A 46 -1.88 5.87 20.13
CA ARG A 46 -1.86 4.41 20.28
C ARG A 46 -0.51 3.87 20.79
N SER A 47 0.59 4.58 20.55
CA SER A 47 1.91 4.26 21.08
C SER A 47 2.16 4.83 22.48
N GLY A 48 1.30 5.74 22.97
CA GLY A 48 1.54 6.52 24.19
C GLY A 48 2.60 7.62 24.03
N ALA A 49 3.00 7.95 22.79
CA ALA A 49 3.98 8.99 22.52
C ALA A 49 3.50 10.41 22.88
N ASP A 50 2.19 10.61 23.01
CA ASP A 50 1.58 11.84 23.50
C ASP A 50 1.75 12.05 25.02
N GLN A 51 2.02 10.97 25.76
CA GLN A 51 2.24 10.98 27.21
C GLN A 51 3.72 10.97 27.60
N ASP A 52 4.62 10.84 26.61
CA ASP A 52 6.04 10.74 26.86
C ASP A 52 6.67 12.11 27.18
N SER A 53 7.15 12.26 28.42
CA SER A 53 7.90 13.43 28.86
C SER A 53 9.41 13.32 28.63
N SER A 54 9.90 12.17 28.16
CA SER A 54 11.34 11.90 27.99
C SER A 54 11.91 12.33 26.63
N GLY A 55 11.05 12.71 25.69
CA GLY A 55 11.44 13.11 24.33
C GLY A 55 11.68 11.93 23.38
N GLN A 56 11.32 10.72 23.79
CA GLN A 56 11.41 9.48 23.02
C GLN A 56 10.12 9.15 22.25
N GLY A 57 9.09 10.00 22.30
CA GLY A 57 7.80 9.77 21.65
C GLY A 57 7.89 9.35 20.18
N THR A 58 8.79 9.95 19.40
CA THR A 58 9.03 9.57 17.99
C THR A 58 9.49 8.11 17.86
N TYR A 59 10.39 7.67 18.73
CA TYR A 59 10.88 6.29 18.75
C TYR A 59 9.78 5.31 19.17
N MET A 60 9.00 5.65 20.21
CA MET A 60 7.86 4.85 20.65
C MET A 60 6.83 4.69 19.53
N MET A 61 6.51 5.77 18.81
CA MET A 61 5.62 5.73 17.67
C MET A 61 6.18 4.83 16.55
N ALA A 62 7.46 4.94 16.22
CA ALA A 62 8.09 4.11 15.19
C ALA A 62 8.07 2.62 15.54
N GLN A 63 8.40 2.25 16.78
CA GLN A 63 8.32 0.86 17.25
C GLN A 63 6.89 0.31 17.16
N TRP A 64 5.92 1.08 17.64
CA TRP A 64 4.52 0.68 17.63
C TRP A 64 4.02 0.49 16.20
N LEU A 65 4.34 1.42 15.28
CA LEU A 65 4.00 1.32 13.87
C LEU A 65 4.58 0.06 13.23
N ASN A 66 5.84 -0.26 13.48
CA ASN A 66 6.48 -1.47 12.95
C ASN A 66 5.79 -2.77 13.42
N ALA A 67 5.28 -2.79 14.65
CA ALA A 67 4.56 -3.95 15.18
C ALA A 67 3.10 -4.04 14.71
N ASN A 68 2.46 -2.92 14.38
CA ASN A 68 1.02 -2.85 14.17
C ASN A 68 0.59 -2.63 12.71
N VAL A 69 1.46 -2.11 11.85
CA VAL A 69 1.20 -1.96 10.40
C VAL A 69 1.69 -3.21 9.68
N THR A 70 0.75 -4.04 9.24
CA THR A 70 1.04 -5.42 8.83
C THR A 70 0.89 -5.68 7.33
N SER A 71 0.05 -4.90 6.65
CA SER A 71 -0.15 -5.05 5.21
C SER A 71 1.10 -4.65 4.44
N GLU A 72 1.29 -5.24 3.26
CA GLU A 72 2.37 -4.85 2.35
C GLU A 72 2.23 -3.37 1.93
N GLU A 73 1.02 -2.94 1.61
CA GLU A 73 0.71 -1.55 1.23
C GLU A 73 0.99 -0.57 2.37
N GLY A 74 0.59 -0.89 3.61
CA GLY A 74 0.89 -0.06 4.78
C GLY A 74 2.37 0.03 5.09
N ARG A 75 3.11 -1.07 4.95
CA ARG A 75 4.58 -1.06 5.13
C ARG A 75 5.28 -0.25 4.03
N ALA A 76 4.84 -0.37 2.78
CA ALA A 76 5.35 0.45 1.68
C ALA A 76 5.08 1.95 1.93
N PHE A 77 3.87 2.29 2.39
CA PHE A 77 3.51 3.65 2.77
C PHE A 77 4.47 4.21 3.83
N LEU A 78 4.77 3.45 4.89
CA LEU A 78 5.72 3.88 5.93
C LEU A 78 7.14 4.12 5.40
N VAL A 79 7.60 3.29 4.46
CA VAL A 79 8.91 3.47 3.82
C VAL A 79 8.93 4.77 3.02
N ASP A 80 7.92 5.02 2.20
CA ASP A 80 7.84 6.24 1.40
C ASP A 80 7.67 7.47 2.28
N PHE A 81 6.87 7.38 3.34
CA PHE A 81 6.72 8.45 4.33
C PHE A 81 8.03 8.76 5.07
N ALA A 82 8.83 7.73 5.38
CA ALA A 82 10.15 7.90 5.99
C ALA A 82 11.12 8.64 5.05
N ARG A 83 11.09 8.32 3.74
CA ARG A 83 11.95 8.95 2.72
C ARG A 83 11.73 10.45 2.55
N LEU A 84 10.54 10.96 2.86
CA LEU A 84 10.26 12.41 2.84
C LEU A 84 11.12 13.20 3.85
N GLY A 85 11.75 12.54 4.82
CA GLY A 85 12.71 13.19 5.73
C GLY A 85 12.09 14.33 6.52
N GLN A 86 12.66 15.53 6.42
CA GLN A 86 12.18 16.72 7.13
C GLN A 86 11.19 17.56 6.29
N ASP A 87 10.76 17.08 5.12
CA ASP A 87 9.74 17.77 4.32
C ASP A 87 8.36 17.62 4.96
N LYS A 88 8.08 18.55 5.88
CA LYS A 88 6.81 18.64 6.59
C LYS A 88 5.61 18.77 5.65
N ALA A 89 5.73 19.57 4.59
CA ALA A 89 4.63 19.83 3.67
C ALA A 89 4.28 18.57 2.86
N ALA A 90 5.29 17.87 2.34
CA ALA A 90 5.08 16.60 1.65
C ALA A 90 4.52 15.52 2.58
N ARG A 91 4.99 15.46 3.84
CA ARG A 91 4.48 14.50 4.84
C ARG A 91 3.01 14.72 5.15
N ARG A 92 2.61 15.96 5.42
CA ARG A 92 1.19 16.30 5.61
C ARG A 92 0.36 15.88 4.41
N LYS A 93 0.77 16.29 3.20
CA LYS A 93 0.04 15.98 1.98
C LYS A 93 -0.12 14.48 1.77
N MET A 94 0.93 13.70 2.02
CA MET A 94 0.89 12.24 1.88
C MET A 94 -0.12 11.59 2.83
N LEU A 95 -0.19 12.05 4.08
CA LEU A 95 -1.17 11.57 5.07
C LEU A 95 -2.59 11.98 4.71
N GLU A 96 -2.80 13.25 4.31
CA GLU A 96 -4.10 13.78 3.89
C GLU A 96 -4.66 13.04 2.66
N ASP A 97 -3.84 12.89 1.62
CA ASP A 97 -4.23 12.20 0.37
C ASP A 97 -4.58 10.73 0.64
N ALA A 98 -3.77 10.04 1.44
CA ALA A 98 -4.05 8.65 1.79
C ALA A 98 -5.33 8.53 2.63
N ALA A 99 -5.53 9.41 3.62
CA ALA A 99 -6.71 9.39 4.47
C ALA A 99 -7.98 9.59 3.63
N ALA A 100 -7.97 10.58 2.74
CA ALA A 100 -9.07 10.84 1.82
C ALA A 100 -9.32 9.64 0.87
N LYS A 101 -8.27 9.10 0.25
CA LYS A 101 -8.35 7.95 -0.67
C LYS A 101 -8.98 6.71 -0.02
N HIS A 102 -8.72 6.49 1.27
CA HIS A 102 -9.23 5.33 2.01
C HIS A 102 -10.46 5.64 2.90
N GLY A 103 -11.06 6.82 2.73
CA GLY A 103 -12.30 7.22 3.40
C GLY A 103 -12.17 7.36 4.91
N LEU A 104 -11.01 7.77 5.41
CA LEU A 104 -10.84 8.17 6.82
C LEU A 104 -11.33 9.60 7.00
N SER A 105 -12.15 9.83 8.02
CA SER A 105 -12.72 11.17 8.33
C SER A 105 -11.71 12.13 8.96
N SER A 106 -10.61 11.61 9.50
CA SER A 106 -9.58 12.40 10.18
C SER A 106 -8.25 11.66 10.22
N CYS A 107 -7.15 12.42 10.23
CA CYS A 107 -5.81 11.89 10.46
C CYS A 107 -5.04 12.79 11.45
N PRO A 108 -5.17 12.57 12.77
CA PRO A 108 -4.55 13.45 13.79
C PRO A 108 -3.04 13.62 13.63
N LEU A 109 -2.33 12.60 13.13
CA LEU A 109 -0.89 12.68 12.88
C LEU A 109 -0.49 13.80 11.90
N VAL A 110 -1.40 14.29 11.05
CA VAL A 110 -1.13 15.44 10.15
C VAL A 110 -0.71 16.68 10.95
N ASP A 111 -1.27 16.89 12.14
CA ASP A 111 -1.02 18.09 12.94
C ASP A 111 0.40 18.13 13.51
N ASP A 112 1.04 16.98 13.69
CA ASP A 112 2.44 16.89 14.12
C ASP A 112 3.43 17.37 13.04
N TRP A 113 2.97 17.50 11.79
CA TRP A 113 3.77 17.95 10.64
C TRP A 113 3.45 19.39 10.22
N ARG A 114 2.77 20.17 11.05
CA ARG A 114 2.57 21.61 10.83
C ARG A 114 3.85 22.42 11.04
#